data_AF-A0AA47AE08-F1
#
_entry.id   AF-A0AA47AE08-F1
#
_cell.length_a   1.000
_cell.length_b   1.000
_cell.length_c   1.000
_cell.angle_alpha   90.00
_cell.angle_beta   90.00
_cell.angle_gamma   90.00
#
_symmetry.space_group_name_H-M   'P 1'
#
loop_
_entity.id
_entity.type
_entity.pdbx_description
1 polymer ?
#
loop_
_entity_poly.entity_id
_entity_poly.type
_entity_poly.pdbx_seq_one_letter_code
_entity_poly.pdbx_strand_id
1 'polypeptide(L)'
;MTDFLFVAHGRRLSQTRLRNGLIAAVETCGLRGAGGAPLVVTPHQLRHTWATELANAGMSLQALMALLGHVTPQMTLRYATLASPTLRDAYDQAMGKMRRRFTLTPVGKPIVPDAVIWLGSEMLKTRVAHGYCSRHESAGACPYANICETCDNFVTGPEFRDALEAQRTDVEALEVDARDRGWPDEAARHHRVADALTDHLQRLDR
;
A
#
# COMPACT_ATOMS: atom_id res chain seq x y z
N MET A 1 -26.89 38.78 -11.75
CA MET A 1 -26.87 37.48 -11.06
C MET A 1 -25.43 37.16 -10.76
N THR A 2 -25.08 36.82 -9.52
CA THR A 2 -23.71 36.36 -9.20
C THR A 2 -23.65 34.85 -9.38
N ASP A 3 -22.84 34.40 -10.33
CA ASP A 3 -22.67 32.98 -10.72
C ASP A 3 -21.87 32.14 -9.69
N PHE A 4 -21.72 32.61 -8.45
CA PHE A 4 -20.89 31.97 -7.42
C PHE A 4 -21.68 31.69 -6.15
N LEU A 5 -21.50 30.47 -5.62
CA LEU A 5 -22.14 30.02 -4.37
C LEU A 5 -21.63 30.80 -3.13
N PHE A 6 -20.34 31.14 -3.10
CA PHE A 6 -19.73 31.89 -1.99
C PHE A 6 -19.31 33.29 -2.44
N VAL A 7 -19.98 34.30 -1.90
CA VAL A 7 -19.76 35.71 -2.22
C VAL A 7 -19.61 36.57 -0.95
N ALA A 8 -18.80 37.62 -1.04
CA ALA A 8 -18.71 38.67 -0.03
C ALA A 8 -18.87 40.03 -0.71
N HIS A 9 -19.81 40.85 -0.22
CA HIS A 9 -20.16 42.15 -0.83
C HIS A 9 -20.44 42.05 -2.34
N GLY A 10 -21.17 41.02 -2.76
CA GLY A 10 -21.53 40.79 -4.17
C GLY A 10 -20.36 40.36 -5.08
N ARG A 11 -19.17 40.10 -4.53
CA ARG A 11 -18.00 39.61 -5.28
C ARG A 11 -17.63 38.20 -4.84
N ARG A 12 -16.97 37.45 -5.74
CA ARG A 12 -16.43 36.11 -5.45
C ARG A 12 -15.55 36.14 -4.21
N LEU A 13 -15.73 35.17 -3.31
CA LEU A 13 -14.88 35.03 -2.14
C LEU A 13 -13.43 34.69 -2.55
N SER A 14 -12.46 35.46 -2.06
CA SER A 14 -11.04 35.22 -2.32
C SER A 14 -10.43 34.22 -1.33
N GLN A 15 -9.33 33.58 -1.73
CA GLN A 15 -8.59 32.64 -0.88
C GLN A 15 -8.11 33.31 0.43
N THR A 16 -7.64 34.55 0.36
CA THR A 16 -7.24 35.34 1.54
C THR A 16 -8.40 35.55 2.50
N ARG A 17 -9.60 35.86 1.99
CA ARG A 17 -10.77 36.09 2.83
C ARG A 17 -11.25 34.81 3.50
N LEU A 18 -11.22 33.68 2.78
CA LEU A 18 -11.50 32.37 3.34
C LEU A 18 -10.50 32.01 4.46
N ARG A 19 -9.20 32.25 4.23
CA ARG A 19 -8.14 32.02 5.23
C ARG A 19 -8.35 32.87 6.48
N ASN A 20 -8.61 34.16 6.33
CA ASN A 20 -8.85 35.06 7.46
C ASN A 20 -10.10 34.66 8.24
N GLY A 21 -11.15 34.19 7.55
CA GLY A 21 -12.34 33.64 8.19
C GLY A 21 -12.04 32.41 9.04
N LEU A 22 -11.20 31.49 8.55
CA LEU A 22 -10.76 30.32 9.33
C LEU A 22 -9.95 30.71 10.57
N ILE A 23 -9.06 31.70 10.45
CA ILE A 23 -8.28 32.21 11.60
C ILE A 23 -9.23 32.79 12.66
N ALA A 24 -10.16 33.65 12.26
CA ALA A 24 -11.13 34.23 13.18
C ALA A 24 -12.00 33.16 13.85
N ALA A 25 -12.39 32.11 13.12
CA ALA A 25 -13.14 30.99 13.68
C ALA A 25 -12.33 30.20 14.72
N VAL A 26 -11.04 29.94 14.45
CA VAL A 26 -10.14 29.28 15.40
C VAL A 26 -10.01 30.10 16.68
N GLU A 27 -9.82 31.41 16.57
CA GLU A 27 -9.73 32.32 17.72
C GLU A 27 -11.02 32.31 18.54
N THR A 28 -12.18 32.39 17.87
CA THR A 28 -13.50 32.39 18.51
C THR A 28 -13.76 31.09 19.27
N CYS A 29 -13.37 29.94 18.70
CA CYS A 29 -13.51 28.64 19.33
C CYS A 29 -12.43 28.34 20.38
N GLY A 30 -11.43 29.22 20.54
CA GLY A 30 -10.33 29.03 21.49
C GLY A 30 -9.41 27.85 21.18
N LEU A 31 -9.33 27.41 19.91
CA LEU A 31 -8.48 26.28 19.53
C LEU A 31 -7.00 26.69 19.59
N ARG A 32 -6.25 26.06 20.51
CA ARG A 32 -4.82 26.34 20.73
C ARG A 32 -3.97 25.11 20.46
N GLY A 33 -2.78 25.34 19.90
CA GLY A 33 -1.75 24.30 19.74
C GLY A 33 -0.97 24.05 21.04
N ALA A 34 -0.03 23.10 20.99
CA ALA A 34 0.76 22.67 22.14
C ALA A 34 1.56 23.79 22.85
N GLY A 35 1.80 24.91 22.18
CA GLY A 35 2.48 26.09 22.75
C GLY A 35 1.55 27.24 23.18
N GLY A 36 0.23 27.01 23.28
CA GLY A 36 -0.74 28.04 23.66
C GLY A 36 -1.09 29.06 22.56
N ALA A 37 -0.37 29.05 21.43
CA ALA A 37 -0.70 29.85 20.25
C ALA A 37 -1.98 29.33 19.56
N PRO A 38 -2.75 30.21 18.87
CA PRO A 38 -3.89 29.80 18.06
C PRO A 38 -3.52 28.73 17.04
N LEU A 39 -4.37 27.73 16.88
CA LEU A 39 -4.12 26.62 15.95
C LEU A 39 -4.15 27.12 14.50
N VAL A 40 -3.13 26.80 13.70
CA VAL A 40 -3.14 27.15 12.28
C VAL A 40 -3.94 26.10 11.52
N VAL A 41 -5.15 26.48 11.07
CA VAL A 41 -6.04 25.63 10.27
C VAL A 41 -6.14 26.16 8.85
N THR A 42 -5.92 25.27 7.87
CA THR A 42 -6.01 25.56 6.44
C THR A 42 -7.11 24.71 5.79
N PRO A 43 -7.68 25.14 4.65
CA PRO A 43 -8.66 24.34 3.91
C PRO A 43 -8.12 22.96 3.50
N HIS A 44 -6.83 22.87 3.21
CA HIS A 44 -6.18 21.61 2.86
C HIS A 44 -6.13 20.65 4.06
N GLN A 45 -5.88 21.16 5.28
CA GLN A 45 -5.94 20.34 6.51
C GLN A 45 -7.36 19.85 6.80
N LEU A 46 -8.37 20.70 6.60
CA LEU A 46 -9.78 20.28 6.75
C LEU A 46 -10.15 19.16 5.77
N ARG A 47 -9.71 19.28 4.51
CA ARG A 47 -9.86 18.20 3.51
C ARG A 47 -9.13 16.94 3.94
N HIS A 48 -7.95 17.08 4.53
CA HIS A 48 -7.19 15.95 5.08
C HIS A 48 -7.95 15.21 6.17
N THR A 49 -8.42 15.93 7.18
CA THR A 49 -9.21 15.35 8.27
C THR A 49 -10.45 14.64 7.72
N TRP A 50 -11.22 15.30 6.85
CA TRP A 50 -12.44 14.71 6.29
C TRP A 50 -12.18 13.45 5.47
N ALA A 51 -11.14 13.45 4.63
CA ALA A 51 -10.80 12.29 3.82
C ALA A 51 -10.31 11.11 4.67
N THR A 52 -9.52 11.37 5.71
CA THR A 52 -9.08 10.34 6.66
C THR A 52 -10.26 9.77 7.45
N GLU A 53 -11.20 10.60 7.91
CA GLU A 53 -12.42 10.13 8.60
C GLU A 53 -13.28 9.22 7.71
N LEU A 54 -13.48 9.58 6.44
CA LEU A 54 -14.22 8.73 5.49
C LEU A 54 -13.51 7.41 5.20
N ALA A 55 -12.18 7.43 5.08
CA ALA A 55 -11.39 6.21 4.97
C ALA A 55 -11.55 5.34 6.22
N ASN A 56 -11.43 5.93 7.42
CA ASN A 56 -11.62 5.24 8.71
C ASN A 56 -13.02 4.63 8.86
N ALA A 57 -14.05 5.29 8.31
CA ALA A 57 -15.41 4.79 8.27
C ALA A 57 -15.62 3.63 7.26
N GLY A 58 -14.57 3.19 6.57
CA GLY A 58 -14.60 2.05 5.64
C GLY A 58 -14.99 2.40 4.21
N MET A 59 -14.96 3.68 3.82
CA MET A 59 -15.21 4.07 2.42
C MET A 59 -14.13 3.49 1.51
N SER A 60 -14.54 2.93 0.37
CA SER A 60 -13.59 2.38 -0.61
C SER A 60 -12.69 3.48 -1.17
N LEU A 61 -11.43 3.14 -1.46
CA LEU A 61 -10.45 4.09 -1.99
C LEU A 61 -10.93 4.72 -3.31
N GLN A 62 -11.62 3.94 -4.14
CA GLN A 62 -12.19 4.40 -5.41
C GLN A 62 -13.34 5.41 -5.21
N ALA A 63 -14.22 5.17 -4.24
CA ALA A 63 -15.28 6.13 -3.91
C ALA A 63 -14.69 7.42 -3.34
N LEU A 64 -13.68 7.31 -2.47
CA LEU A 64 -12.97 8.45 -1.89
C LEU A 64 -12.22 9.26 -2.97
N MET A 65 -11.62 8.60 -3.96
CA MET A 65 -11.00 9.24 -5.12
C MET A 65 -12.00 10.07 -5.93
N ALA A 66 -13.16 9.50 -6.25
CA ALA A 66 -14.20 10.18 -7.01
C ALA A 66 -14.73 11.40 -6.25
N LEU A 67 -14.95 11.27 -4.94
CA LEU A 67 -15.44 12.34 -4.07
C LEU A 67 -14.45 13.50 -3.95
N LEU A 68 -13.15 13.17 -3.91
CA LEU A 68 -12.09 14.15 -3.81
C LEU A 68 -11.67 14.72 -5.17
N GLY A 69 -12.07 14.09 -6.29
CA GLY A 69 -11.62 14.47 -7.63
C GLY A 69 -10.14 14.17 -7.87
N HIS A 70 -9.63 13.09 -7.29
CA HIS A 70 -8.24 12.66 -7.47
C HIS A 70 -8.06 11.89 -8.77
N VAL A 71 -7.07 12.32 -9.54
CA VAL A 71 -6.73 11.71 -10.84
C VAL A 71 -5.82 10.49 -10.70
N THR A 72 -5.11 10.35 -9.59
CA THR A 72 -4.26 9.18 -9.31
C THR A 72 -4.55 8.59 -7.92
N PRO A 73 -4.49 7.24 -7.77
CA PRO A 73 -4.68 6.58 -6.47
C PRO A 73 -3.70 7.04 -5.39
N GLN A 74 -2.48 7.42 -5.77
CA GLN A 74 -1.42 7.89 -4.88
C GLN A 74 -1.86 9.13 -4.08
N MET A 75 -2.66 10.02 -4.69
CA MET A 75 -3.20 11.19 -3.99
C MET A 75 -4.12 10.77 -2.83
N THR A 76 -4.89 9.68 -3.00
CA THR A 76 -5.84 9.19 -1.99
C THR A 76 -5.19 8.25 -0.98
N LEU A 77 -4.18 7.47 -1.40
CA LEU A 77 -3.46 6.55 -0.52
C LEU A 77 -2.83 7.26 0.69
N ARG A 78 -2.48 8.54 0.55
CA ARG A 78 -1.99 9.38 1.66
C ARG A 78 -2.99 9.50 2.82
N TYR A 79 -4.30 9.35 2.57
CA TYR A 79 -5.33 9.33 3.62
C TYR A 79 -5.53 7.92 4.19
N ALA A 80 -5.38 6.89 3.36
CA ALA A 80 -5.48 5.49 3.78
C ALA A 80 -4.30 5.05 4.68
N THR A 81 -3.10 5.60 4.48
CA THR A 81 -1.92 5.27 5.34
C THR A 81 -2.09 5.74 6.78
N LEU A 82 -2.93 6.76 7.01
CA LEU A 82 -3.28 7.28 8.33
C LEU A 82 -4.51 6.59 8.92
N ALA A 83 -5.20 5.77 8.14
CA ALA A 83 -6.48 5.17 8.50
C ALA A 83 -6.29 3.72 8.97
N SER A 84 -6.23 3.53 10.30
CA SER A 84 -6.39 2.29 11.09
C SER A 84 -5.71 0.97 10.62
N PRO A 85 -5.12 0.18 11.54
CA PRO A 85 -4.74 -1.22 11.29
C PRO A 85 -5.83 -2.04 10.58
N THR A 86 -7.11 -1.75 10.85
CA THR A 86 -8.26 -2.45 10.29
C THR A 86 -8.39 -2.32 8.76
N LEU A 87 -8.01 -1.18 8.19
CA LEU A 87 -8.10 -0.94 6.74
C LEU A 87 -6.95 -1.66 6.01
N ARG A 88 -5.77 -1.69 6.64
CA ARG A 88 -4.65 -2.51 6.22
C ARG A 88 -4.99 -3.99 6.31
N ASP A 89 -5.58 -4.46 7.41
CA ASP A 89 -5.98 -5.84 7.60
C ASP A 89 -7.09 -6.25 6.60
N ALA A 90 -8.05 -5.36 6.32
CA ALA A 90 -9.08 -5.60 5.32
C ALA A 90 -8.51 -5.65 3.89
N TYR A 91 -7.54 -4.78 3.57
CA TYR A 91 -6.80 -4.81 2.31
C TYR A 91 -5.98 -6.09 2.18
N ASP A 92 -5.19 -6.44 3.20
CA ASP A 92 -4.34 -7.64 3.24
C ASP A 92 -5.20 -8.91 3.15
N GLN A 93 -6.37 -8.92 3.80
CA GLN A 93 -7.32 -10.04 3.73
C GLN A 93 -8.00 -10.13 2.35
N ALA A 94 -8.39 -8.99 1.74
CA ALA A 94 -8.97 -8.96 0.40
C ALA A 94 -7.95 -9.39 -0.67
N MET A 95 -6.71 -8.90 -0.56
CA MET A 95 -5.60 -9.31 -1.39
C MET A 95 -5.25 -10.79 -1.17
N GLY A 96 -5.24 -11.28 0.07
CA GLY A 96 -5.08 -12.70 0.38
C GLY A 96 -6.15 -13.60 -0.25
N LYS A 97 -7.40 -13.12 -0.33
CA LYS A 97 -8.51 -13.80 -1.02
C LYS A 97 -8.39 -13.73 -2.56
N MET A 98 -7.92 -12.60 -3.12
CA MET A 98 -7.61 -12.50 -4.55
C MET A 98 -6.42 -13.37 -4.94
N ARG A 99 -5.38 -13.43 -4.11
CA ARG A 99 -4.21 -14.31 -4.28
C ARG A 99 -4.61 -15.78 -4.46
N ARG A 100 -5.61 -16.26 -3.71
CA ARG A 100 -6.13 -17.65 -3.83
C ARG A 100 -6.82 -17.96 -5.16
N ARG A 101 -7.18 -16.94 -5.94
CA ARG A 101 -7.93 -17.11 -7.19
C ARG A 101 -7.04 -17.36 -8.41
N PHE A 102 -5.73 -17.16 -8.29
CA PHE A 102 -4.75 -17.52 -9.30
C PHE A 102 -4.06 -18.83 -8.89
N THR A 103 -4.66 -19.97 -9.24
CA THR A 103 -3.99 -21.26 -9.18
C THR A 103 -2.93 -21.28 -10.29
N LEU A 104 -1.70 -20.90 -9.94
CA LEU A 104 -0.62 -20.63 -10.91
C LEU A 104 0.05 -21.88 -11.47
N THR A 105 -0.28 -23.06 -10.94
CA THR A 105 0.30 -24.31 -11.37
C THR A 105 -0.67 -25.44 -11.09
N PRO A 106 -1.03 -26.29 -12.07
CA PRO A 106 -1.43 -27.65 -11.76
C PRO A 106 -0.27 -28.30 -11.02
N VAL A 107 -0.52 -28.89 -9.85
CA VAL A 107 0.46 -29.66 -9.08
C VAL A 107 1.23 -30.58 -10.03
N GLY A 108 2.57 -30.47 -10.05
CA GLY A 108 3.45 -31.32 -10.86
C GLY A 108 3.79 -30.83 -12.29
N LYS A 109 3.46 -29.58 -12.68
CA LYS A 109 3.91 -29.00 -13.96
C LYS A 109 4.83 -27.78 -13.77
N PRO A 110 5.82 -27.54 -14.65
CA PRO A 110 6.66 -26.34 -14.58
C PRO A 110 5.86 -25.06 -14.88
N ILE A 111 6.21 -23.94 -14.22
CA ILE A 111 5.56 -22.63 -14.42
C ILE A 111 5.75 -22.09 -15.85
N VAL A 112 6.86 -22.47 -16.50
CA VAL A 112 7.12 -22.23 -17.92
C VAL A 112 6.92 -23.56 -18.66
N PRO A 113 5.73 -23.78 -19.26
CA PRO A 113 5.52 -24.92 -20.15
C PRO A 113 6.16 -24.67 -21.52
N ASP A 114 6.17 -25.69 -22.39
CA ASP A 114 6.72 -25.63 -23.75
C ASP A 114 6.17 -24.42 -24.54
N ALA A 115 6.94 -23.87 -25.50
CA ALA A 115 6.72 -22.54 -26.09
C ALA A 115 5.27 -22.28 -26.58
N VAL A 116 4.55 -23.32 -27.00
CA VAL A 116 3.17 -23.26 -27.49
C VAL A 116 2.13 -23.10 -26.36
N ILE A 117 2.38 -23.64 -25.17
CA ILE A 117 1.49 -23.49 -24.00
C ILE A 117 1.71 -22.14 -23.32
N TRP A 118 2.92 -21.59 -23.41
CA TRP A 118 3.29 -20.26 -22.89
C TRP A 118 2.44 -19.13 -23.51
N LEU A 119 2.08 -19.26 -24.80
CA LEU A 119 1.18 -18.35 -25.52
C LEU A 119 -0.25 -18.32 -24.96
N GLY A 120 -0.69 -19.36 -24.25
CA GLY A 120 -2.01 -19.44 -23.64
C GLY A 120 -2.09 -18.85 -22.22
N SER A 121 -0.96 -18.46 -21.62
CA SER A 121 -0.97 -17.81 -20.30
C SER A 121 -1.24 -16.31 -20.46
N GLU A 122 -2.43 -15.86 -20.05
CA GLU A 122 -2.84 -14.44 -20.02
C GLU A 122 -2.05 -13.58 -18.98
N MET A 123 -0.91 -14.06 -18.47
CA MET A 123 -0.16 -13.40 -17.41
C MET A 123 1.23 -12.96 -17.90
N LEU A 124 1.56 -11.68 -17.67
CA LEU A 124 2.94 -11.20 -17.72
C LEU A 124 3.73 -11.88 -16.59
N LYS A 125 4.56 -12.87 -16.95
CA LYS A 125 5.50 -13.52 -16.03
C LYS A 125 6.88 -12.91 -16.22
N THR A 126 7.23 -11.93 -15.39
CA THR A 126 8.61 -11.41 -15.37
C THR A 126 9.48 -12.29 -14.48
N ARG A 127 10.58 -12.85 -15.00
CA ARG A 127 11.56 -13.59 -14.19
C ARG A 127 12.20 -12.65 -13.16
N VAL A 128 12.26 -13.09 -11.90
CA VAL A 128 12.92 -12.38 -10.79
C VAL A 128 13.84 -13.36 -10.05
N ALA A 129 14.56 -12.94 -9.01
CA ALA A 129 15.33 -13.88 -8.17
C ALA A 129 14.40 -14.96 -7.60
N HIS A 130 14.80 -16.24 -7.73
CA HIS A 130 14.10 -17.41 -7.17
C HIS A 130 12.58 -17.55 -7.47
N GLY A 131 12.09 -16.87 -8.50
CA GLY A 131 10.70 -17.00 -8.94
C GLY A 131 10.32 -16.09 -10.11
N TYR A 132 9.05 -15.70 -10.12
CA TYR A 132 8.40 -14.91 -11.16
C TYR A 132 7.48 -13.85 -10.53
N CYS A 133 7.36 -12.71 -11.21
CA CYS A 133 6.37 -11.69 -10.91
C CYS A 133 5.09 -12.00 -11.67
N SER A 134 3.97 -12.12 -10.96
CA SER A 134 2.63 -12.34 -11.50
C SER A 134 1.81 -11.05 -11.63
N ARG A 135 2.49 -9.89 -11.59
CA ARG A 135 1.86 -8.58 -11.64
C ARG A 135 1.11 -8.40 -12.97
N HIS A 136 -0.16 -8.04 -12.87
CA HIS A 136 -1.01 -7.80 -14.02
C HIS A 136 -0.62 -6.51 -14.77
N GLU A 137 -0.78 -6.50 -16.10
CA GLU A 137 -0.42 -5.36 -16.96
C GLU A 137 -1.12 -4.06 -16.54
N SER A 138 -2.40 -4.15 -16.16
CA SER A 138 -3.18 -2.98 -15.72
C SER A 138 -2.63 -2.31 -14.46
N ALA A 139 -1.78 -2.99 -13.67
CA ALA A 139 -1.12 -2.41 -12.52
C ALA A 139 0.10 -1.55 -12.90
N GLY A 140 0.45 -1.47 -14.19
CA GLY A 140 1.56 -0.70 -14.71
C GLY A 140 2.93 -1.16 -14.20
N ALA A 141 3.98 -0.39 -14.53
CA ALA A 141 5.35 -0.69 -14.14
C ALA A 141 5.53 -0.71 -12.62
N CYS A 142 6.33 -1.68 -12.12
CA CYS A 142 6.65 -1.75 -10.70
C CYS A 142 7.64 -0.65 -10.31
N PRO A 143 7.36 0.16 -9.27
CA PRO A 143 8.31 1.16 -8.77
C PRO A 143 9.43 0.55 -7.92
N TYR A 144 9.26 -0.70 -7.48
CA TYR A 144 10.20 -1.43 -6.63
C TYR A 144 10.74 -2.65 -7.39
N ALA A 145 11.66 -2.43 -8.32
CA ALA A 145 12.49 -3.51 -8.82
C ALA A 145 13.42 -3.94 -7.66
N ASN A 146 13.48 -5.25 -7.35
CA ASN A 146 14.43 -5.90 -6.42
C ASN A 146 13.95 -6.26 -5.00
N ILE A 147 12.71 -5.95 -4.58
CA ILE A 147 12.17 -6.44 -3.27
C ILE A 147 11.21 -7.63 -3.44
N CYS A 148 11.45 -8.47 -4.45
CA CYS A 148 10.42 -9.35 -4.98
C CYS A 148 9.99 -10.45 -4.00
N GLU A 149 10.88 -11.08 -3.24
CA GLU A 149 10.54 -12.25 -2.41
C GLU A 149 9.60 -11.94 -1.24
N THR A 150 9.45 -10.66 -0.86
CA THR A 150 8.45 -10.22 0.12
C THR A 150 7.24 -9.52 -0.54
N CYS A 151 7.23 -9.40 -1.87
CA CYS A 151 6.16 -8.76 -2.63
C CYS A 151 4.96 -9.70 -2.84
N ASP A 152 3.76 -9.13 -2.77
CA ASP A 152 2.50 -9.85 -2.98
C ASP A 152 2.37 -10.53 -4.35
N ASN A 153 3.03 -9.99 -5.36
CA ASN A 153 2.98 -10.51 -6.73
C ASN A 153 4.01 -11.62 -6.98
N PHE A 154 4.85 -11.94 -6.00
CA PHE A 154 5.87 -12.96 -6.16
C PHE A 154 5.29 -14.36 -6.08
N VAL A 155 5.71 -15.17 -7.04
CA VAL A 155 5.31 -16.56 -7.20
C VAL A 155 6.57 -17.35 -7.46
N THR A 156 6.71 -18.48 -6.78
CA THR A 156 7.84 -19.39 -6.99
C THR A 156 7.36 -20.76 -7.49
N GLY A 157 8.30 -21.56 -7.97
CA GLY A 157 8.08 -22.91 -8.49
C GLY A 157 8.99 -23.92 -7.80
N PRO A 158 8.68 -25.23 -7.90
CA PRO A 158 9.48 -26.29 -7.28
C PRO A 158 10.97 -26.25 -7.66
N GLU A 159 11.30 -25.73 -8.84
CA GLU A 159 12.67 -25.57 -9.32
C GLU A 159 13.53 -24.61 -8.48
N PHE A 160 12.94 -23.77 -7.62
CA PHE A 160 13.65 -22.82 -6.77
C PHE A 160 13.69 -23.22 -5.30
N ARG A 161 13.16 -24.39 -4.92
CA ARG A 161 13.08 -24.84 -3.52
C ARG A 161 14.42 -24.74 -2.81
N ASP A 162 15.45 -25.39 -3.35
CA ASP A 162 16.77 -25.46 -2.71
C ASP A 162 17.38 -24.07 -2.52
N ALA A 163 17.18 -23.16 -3.48
CA ALA A 163 17.66 -21.80 -3.39
C ALA A 163 16.93 -20.98 -2.31
N LEU A 164 15.60 -21.16 -2.19
CA LEU A 164 14.79 -20.52 -1.15
C LEU A 164 15.12 -21.07 0.25
N GLU A 165 15.39 -22.37 0.39
CA GLU A 165 15.80 -22.99 1.65
C GLU A 165 17.18 -22.49 2.11
N ALA A 166 18.14 -22.41 1.18
CA ALA A 166 19.45 -21.83 1.44
C ALA A 166 19.33 -20.37 1.91
N GLN A 167 18.56 -19.56 1.18
CA GLN A 167 18.35 -18.16 1.52
C GLN A 167 17.65 -17.98 2.87
N ARG A 168 16.63 -18.80 3.19
CA ARG A 168 15.95 -18.76 4.49
C ARG A 168 16.96 -19.01 5.62
N THR A 169 17.82 -20.01 5.45
CA THR A 169 18.86 -20.37 6.42
C THR A 169 19.82 -19.21 6.66
N ASP A 170 20.27 -18.54 5.60
CA ASP A 170 21.14 -17.36 5.70
C ASP A 170 20.45 -16.20 6.44
N VAL A 171 19.18 -15.94 6.13
CA VAL A 171 18.39 -14.86 6.76
C VAL A 171 18.13 -15.13 8.24
N GLU A 172 17.82 -16.38 8.62
CA GLU A 172 17.65 -16.78 10.02
C GLU A 172 18.95 -16.58 10.81
N ALA A 173 20.11 -16.91 10.22
CA ALA A 173 21.41 -16.66 10.84
C ALA A 173 21.68 -15.16 11.04
N LEU A 174 21.34 -14.32 10.04
CA LEU A 174 21.46 -12.87 10.13
C LEU A 174 20.49 -12.26 11.16
N GLU A 175 19.29 -12.82 11.31
CA GLU A 175 18.33 -12.42 12.34
C GLU A 175 18.90 -12.63 13.75
N VAL A 176 19.54 -13.77 13.97
CA VAL A 176 20.20 -14.08 15.25
C VAL A 176 21.37 -13.12 15.50
N ASP A 177 22.26 -12.90 14.53
CA ASP A 177 23.38 -11.95 14.66
C ASP A 177 22.88 -10.52 14.97
N ALA A 178 21.81 -10.06 14.29
CA ALA A 178 21.21 -8.75 14.56
C ALA A 178 20.64 -8.65 15.98
N ARG A 179 20.01 -9.72 16.50
CA ARG A 179 19.53 -9.76 17.89
C ARG A 179 20.68 -9.70 18.89
N ASP A 180 21.72 -10.49 18.68
CA ASP A 180 22.88 -10.56 19.58
C ASP A 180 23.62 -9.22 19.67
N ARG A 181 23.62 -8.45 18.57
CA ARG A 181 24.16 -7.08 18.50
C ARG A 181 23.23 -6.00 19.06
N GLY A 182 21.99 -6.34 19.38
CA GLY A 182 20.99 -5.38 19.84
C GLY A 182 20.47 -4.45 18.75
N TRP A 183 20.30 -4.93 17.51
CA TRP A 183 19.75 -4.19 16.37
C TRP A 183 18.29 -4.60 16.10
N PRO A 184 17.31 -4.06 16.84
CA PRO A 184 15.93 -4.55 16.81
C PRO A 184 15.24 -4.35 15.46
N ASP A 185 15.50 -3.22 14.78
CA ASP A 185 14.89 -2.93 13.47
C ASP A 185 15.42 -3.87 12.37
N GLU A 186 16.71 -4.21 12.43
CA GLU A 186 17.33 -5.11 11.46
C GLU A 186 16.90 -6.57 11.70
N ALA A 187 16.84 -7.00 12.96
CA ALA A 187 16.27 -8.29 13.33
C ALA A 187 14.81 -8.41 12.87
N ALA A 188 13.99 -7.37 13.06
CA ALA A 188 12.61 -7.35 12.57
C ALA A 188 12.53 -7.38 11.04
N ARG A 189 13.49 -6.78 10.33
CA ARG A 189 13.59 -6.87 8.87
C ARG A 189 13.91 -8.29 8.42
N HIS A 190 14.89 -8.96 9.02
CA HIS A 190 15.24 -10.35 8.70
C HIS A 190 14.09 -11.30 8.98
N HIS A 191 13.42 -11.13 10.11
CA HIS A 191 12.25 -11.94 10.49
C HIS A 191 11.16 -11.92 9.42
N ARG A 192 10.78 -10.73 8.93
CA ARG A 192 9.79 -10.60 7.85
C ARG A 192 10.20 -11.30 6.55
N VAL A 193 11.49 -11.36 6.25
CA VAL A 193 11.99 -12.06 5.05
C VAL A 193 11.95 -13.57 5.27
N ALA A 194 12.38 -14.07 6.43
CA ALA A 194 12.33 -15.49 6.78
C ALA A 194 10.89 -16.03 6.77
N ASP A 195 9.93 -15.27 7.32
CA ASP A 195 8.51 -15.60 7.29
C ASP A 195 7.98 -15.71 5.86
N ALA A 196 8.29 -14.72 5.00
CA ALA A 196 7.87 -14.73 3.60
C ALA A 196 8.44 -15.95 2.84
N LEU A 197 9.72 -16.27 3.03
CA LEU A 197 10.36 -17.43 2.42
C LEU A 197 9.72 -18.75 2.89
N THR A 198 9.42 -18.85 4.19
CA THR A 198 8.73 -20.01 4.77
C THR A 198 7.35 -20.19 4.17
N ASP A 199 6.58 -19.11 4.04
CA ASP A 199 5.27 -19.13 3.40
C ASP A 199 5.33 -19.60 1.95
N HIS A 200 6.36 -19.21 1.20
CA HIS A 200 6.54 -19.65 -0.19
C HIS A 200 6.89 -21.14 -0.26
N LEU A 201 7.79 -21.61 0.59
CA LEU A 201 8.14 -23.03 0.68
C LEU A 201 6.92 -23.89 1.04
N GLN A 202 6.14 -23.48 2.03
CA GLN A 202 4.90 -24.18 2.42
C GLN A 202 3.86 -24.23 1.28
N ARG A 203 3.84 -23.22 0.39
CA ARG A 203 2.95 -23.23 -0.78
C ARG A 203 3.42 -24.21 -1.85
N LEU A 204 4.71 -24.50 -1.95
CA LEU A 204 5.25 -25.51 -2.86
C LEU A 204 4.94 -26.95 -2.40
N ASP A 205 4.64 -27.13 -1.11
CA ASP A 205 4.30 -28.43 -0.50
C ASP A 205 2.80 -28.78 -0.56
N ARG A 206 1.95 -27.84 -0.99
CA ARG A 206 0.48 -28.00 -1.09
C ARG A 206 0.03 -28.37 -2.50
#